data_AF-Q255T4-F1
#
_entry.id   AF-Q255T4-F1
#
_cell.length_a   1.000
_cell.length_b   1.000
_cell.length_c   1.000
_cell.angle_alpha   90.00
_cell.angle_beta   90.00
_cell.angle_gamma   90.00
#
_symmetry.space_group_name_H-M   'P 1'
#
loop_
_entity.id
_entity.type
_entity.pdbx_description
1 polymer ?
#
loop_
_entity_poly.entity_id
_entity_poly.type
_entity_poly.pdbx_seq_one_letter_code
_entity_poly.pdbx_strand_id
1 'polypeptide(L)'
;MLPSMLPISFFLIYILLGFLAAYLAVKKNRNPIGWFLAGMCFGFFGIIILLILPDLPPKNEDSNSSSNNDESLNNVFHSLSEEDSSVISFPPPVDQVPRDTEKWFYLNKEKQNVGPMFLEDLLLFLKDKEKHATENTNPEDIWVWKKGMENWERVKNIPELNEALKTLK
;
A
#
# COMPACT_ATOMS: atom_id res chain seq x y z
N MET A 1 36.60 -45.17 8.13
CA MET A 1 35.13 -45.01 8.03
C MET A 1 34.79 -43.59 8.40
N LEU A 2 34.44 -42.72 7.45
CA LEU A 2 33.76 -41.44 7.67
C LEU A 2 33.39 -40.82 6.31
N PRO A 3 32.13 -40.99 5.85
CA PRO A 3 31.54 -39.99 4.98
C PRO A 3 30.04 -39.76 5.26
N SER A 4 29.60 -39.81 6.53
CA SER A 4 28.21 -39.51 6.91
C SER A 4 27.99 -38.11 7.51
N MET A 5 29.08 -37.35 7.79
CA MET A 5 29.00 -36.03 8.46
C MET A 5 28.89 -34.84 7.49
N LEU A 6 29.16 -35.04 6.20
CA LEU A 6 29.09 -34.00 5.17
C LEU A 6 27.68 -33.40 4.97
N PRO A 7 26.58 -34.18 4.85
CA PRO A 7 25.26 -33.61 4.59
C PRO A 7 24.74 -32.73 5.74
N ILE A 8 25.03 -33.13 6.99
CA ILE A 8 24.67 -32.34 8.18
C ILE A 8 25.48 -31.03 8.23
N SER A 9 26.77 -31.08 7.88
CA SER A 9 27.60 -29.89 7.81
C SER A 9 27.09 -28.88 6.78
N PHE A 10 26.68 -29.33 5.58
CA PHE A 10 26.05 -28.46 4.59
C PHE A 10 24.75 -27.86 5.12
N PHE A 11 23.89 -28.68 5.72
CA PHE A 11 22.62 -28.20 6.30
C PHE A 11 22.83 -27.11 7.37
N LEU A 12 23.82 -27.28 8.26
CA LEU A 12 24.17 -26.28 9.25
C LEU A 12 24.71 -24.98 8.62
N ILE A 13 25.52 -25.09 7.56
CA ILE A 13 26.00 -23.94 6.79
C ILE A 13 24.84 -23.17 6.15
N TYR A 14 23.86 -23.86 5.56
CA TYR A 14 22.67 -23.22 4.96
C TYR A 14 21.80 -22.52 6.03
N ILE A 15 21.65 -23.11 7.22
CA ILE A 15 20.98 -22.44 8.35
C ILE A 15 21.73 -21.16 8.74
N LEU A 16 23.06 -21.22 8.83
CA LEU A 16 23.88 -20.06 9.20
C LEU A 16 23.79 -18.94 8.15
N LEU A 17 23.77 -19.30 6.86
CA LEU A 17 23.53 -18.38 5.75
C LEU A 17 22.13 -17.77 5.80
N GLY A 18 21.10 -18.55 6.18
CA GLY A 18 19.75 -18.05 6.41
C GLY A 18 19.73 -16.97 7.50
N PHE A 19 20.36 -17.22 8.65
CA PHE A 19 20.48 -16.21 9.71
C PHE A 19 21.21 -14.95 9.23
N LEU A 20 22.28 -15.11 8.45
CA LEU A 20 23.03 -13.97 7.91
C LEU A 20 22.17 -13.14 6.93
N ALA A 21 21.39 -13.79 6.08
CA ALA A 21 20.44 -13.13 5.17
C ALA A 21 19.34 -12.39 5.94
N ALA A 22 18.78 -13.01 6.99
CA ALA A 22 17.78 -12.39 7.86
C ALA A 22 18.33 -11.14 8.57
N TYR A 23 19.55 -11.23 9.09
CA TYR A 23 20.22 -10.11 9.75
C TYR A 23 20.48 -8.93 8.79
N LEU A 24 20.92 -9.21 7.57
CA LEU A 24 21.08 -8.19 6.53
C LEU A 24 19.74 -7.57 6.11
N ALA A 25 18.66 -8.36 6.09
CA ALA A 25 17.32 -7.86 5.77
C ALA A 25 16.81 -6.84 6.80
N VAL A 26 17.08 -7.03 8.09
CA VAL A 26 16.70 -6.07 9.14
C VAL A 26 17.36 -4.71 8.89
N LYS A 27 18.65 -4.70 8.54
CA LYS A 27 19.36 -3.45 8.22
C LYS A 27 18.76 -2.71 7.03
N LYS A 28 18.14 -3.45 6.09
CA LYS A 28 17.49 -2.91 4.90
C LYS A 28 15.99 -2.63 5.08
N ASN A 29 15.46 -2.64 6.31
CA ASN A 29 14.02 -2.51 6.60
C ASN A 29 13.14 -3.53 5.82
N ARG A 30 13.65 -4.74 5.58
CA ARG A 30 12.94 -5.83 4.88
C ARG A 30 12.44 -6.89 5.87
N ASN A 31 11.44 -7.67 5.45
CA ASN A 31 10.91 -8.79 6.23
C ASN A 31 12.01 -9.85 6.50
N PRO A 32 12.49 -9.98 7.75
CA PRO A 32 13.63 -10.87 8.05
C PRO A 32 13.29 -12.35 7.85
N ILE A 33 12.03 -12.74 8.09
CA ILE A 33 11.59 -14.14 7.98
C ILE A 33 11.62 -14.65 6.53
N GLY A 34 11.26 -13.81 5.56
CA GLY A 34 11.28 -14.16 4.14
C GLY A 34 12.72 -14.32 3.63
N TRP A 35 13.61 -13.42 4.06
CA TRP A 35 15.02 -13.47 3.69
C TRP A 35 15.81 -14.58 4.40
N PHE A 36 15.39 -14.97 5.61
CA PHE A 36 15.89 -16.19 6.27
C PHE A 36 15.63 -17.42 5.40
N LEU A 37 14.38 -17.61 4.98
CA LEU A 37 13.99 -18.78 4.17
C LEU A 37 14.65 -18.75 2.79
N ALA A 38 14.79 -17.56 2.18
CA ALA A 38 15.52 -17.39 0.94
C ALA A 38 17.00 -17.78 1.08
N GLY A 39 17.67 -17.37 2.16
CA GLY A 39 19.06 -17.77 2.45
C GLY A 39 19.19 -19.26 2.77
N MET A 40 18.22 -19.86 3.46
CA MET A 40 18.23 -21.28 3.79
C MET A 40 18.01 -22.17 2.55
N CYS A 41 17.11 -21.79 1.64
CA CYS A 41 16.79 -22.58 0.43
C CYS A 41 17.75 -22.32 -0.73
N PHE A 42 18.13 -21.07 -0.97
CA PHE A 42 18.96 -20.66 -2.11
C PHE A 42 20.43 -20.38 -1.72
N GLY A 43 20.77 -20.45 -0.44
CA GLY A 43 22.13 -20.25 0.05
C GLY A 43 22.66 -18.85 -0.26
N PHE A 44 23.86 -18.81 -0.85
CA PHE A 44 24.56 -17.57 -1.14
C PHE A 44 23.84 -16.71 -2.20
N PHE A 45 23.04 -17.32 -3.09
CA PHE A 45 22.23 -16.57 -4.05
C PHE A 45 21.21 -15.68 -3.36
N GLY A 46 20.61 -16.14 -2.25
CA GLY A 46 19.70 -15.31 -1.45
C GLY A 46 20.38 -14.04 -0.92
N ILE A 47 21.66 -14.15 -0.53
CA ILE A 47 22.46 -13.01 -0.06
C ILE A 47 22.83 -12.08 -1.21
N ILE A 48 23.22 -12.61 -2.37
CA ILE A 48 23.56 -11.80 -3.56
C ILE A 48 22.35 -10.98 -4.02
N ILE A 49 21.17 -11.59 -4.08
CA ILE A 49 19.93 -10.89 -4.46
C ILE A 49 19.61 -9.79 -3.44
N LEU A 50 19.79 -10.07 -2.14
CA LEU A 50 19.59 -9.07 -1.09
C LEU A 50 20.55 -7.88 -1.23
N LEU A 51 21.79 -8.11 -1.69
CA LEU A 51 22.78 -7.07 -1.91
C LEU A 51 22.43 -6.17 -3.11
N ILE A 52 21.91 -6.75 -4.20
CA ILE A 52 21.47 -6.02 -5.40
C ILE A 52 20.25 -5.16 -5.12
N LEU A 53 19.40 -5.59 -4.19
CA LEU A 53 18.18 -4.88 -3.87
C LEU A 53 18.46 -3.55 -3.14
N PRO A 54 17.92 -2.42 -3.63
CA PRO A 54 18.03 -1.15 -2.93
C PRO A 54 17.30 -1.20 -1.59
N ASP A 55 17.68 -0.31 -0.67
CA ASP A 55 17.07 -0.23 0.65
C ASP A 55 15.61 0.24 0.53
N LEU A 56 14.71 -0.30 1.36
CA LEU A 56 13.33 0.21 1.38
C LEU A 56 13.25 1.50 2.19
N PRO A 57 12.33 2.41 1.84
CA PRO A 57 11.99 3.54 2.68
C PRO A 57 11.54 3.06 4.07
N PRO A 58 11.82 3.84 5.12
CA PRO A 58 11.48 3.49 6.49
C PRO A 58 9.97 3.20 6.59
N LYS A 59 9.66 1.99 7.04
CA LYS A 59 8.28 1.54 7.25
C LYS A 59 7.76 2.20 8.53
N ASN A 60 6.99 3.28 8.38
CA ASN A 60 6.16 3.81 9.46
C ASN A 60 5.12 2.74 9.83
N GLU A 61 5.04 2.39 11.11
CA GLU A 61 4.29 1.24 11.65
C GLU A 61 2.74 1.38 11.61
N ASP A 62 2.16 2.09 10.63
CA ASP A 62 0.71 2.32 10.58
C ASP A 62 -0.03 1.38 9.62
N SER A 63 0.67 0.52 8.88
CA SER A 63 0.03 -0.48 8.01
C SER A 63 0.02 -1.83 8.70
N ASN A 64 -0.96 -1.96 9.59
CA ASN A 64 -1.32 -3.20 10.23
C ASN A 64 -1.58 -4.29 9.17
N SER A 65 -1.04 -5.46 9.44
CA SER A 65 -1.17 -6.69 8.69
C SER A 65 -2.64 -7.04 8.41
N SER A 66 -3.17 -6.66 7.24
CA SER A 66 -4.34 -7.33 6.65
C SER A 66 -3.87 -8.58 5.93
N SER A 67 -3.63 -9.62 6.70
CA SER A 67 -3.69 -11.00 6.24
C SER A 67 -4.51 -11.76 7.27
N ASN A 68 -5.67 -12.23 6.81
CA ASN A 68 -6.57 -13.20 7.42
C ASN A 68 -7.53 -12.62 8.48
N ASN A 69 -8.81 -12.39 8.08
CA ASN A 69 -10.05 -12.69 8.85
C ASN A 69 -11.35 -12.01 8.32
N ASP A 70 -11.45 -11.56 7.06
CA ASP A 70 -12.67 -10.90 6.55
C ASP A 70 -13.73 -11.84 5.93
N GLU A 71 -13.81 -13.10 6.37
CA GLU A 71 -14.88 -14.02 5.92
C GLU A 71 -16.11 -14.04 6.85
N SER A 72 -16.05 -13.43 8.04
CA SER A 72 -17.13 -13.54 9.04
C SER A 72 -18.12 -12.36 9.08
N LEU A 73 -17.79 -11.19 8.51
CA LEU A 73 -18.65 -9.99 8.61
C LEU A 73 -19.63 -9.83 7.44
N ASN A 74 -19.37 -10.46 6.28
CA ASN A 74 -20.23 -10.33 5.10
C ASN A 74 -21.56 -11.10 5.26
N ASN A 75 -21.58 -12.15 6.09
CA ASN A 75 -22.77 -12.97 6.30
C ASN A 75 -23.82 -12.29 7.23
N VAL A 76 -23.39 -11.37 8.10
CA VAL A 76 -24.27 -10.67 9.03
C VAL A 76 -25.01 -9.52 8.33
N PHE A 77 -24.35 -8.81 7.41
CA PHE A 77 -24.98 -7.71 6.66
C PHE A 77 -26.00 -8.18 5.63
N HIS A 78 -25.83 -9.38 5.07
CA HIS A 78 -26.76 -9.94 4.07
C HIS A 78 -28.07 -10.44 4.67
N SER A 79 -28.17 -10.56 6.01
CA SER A 79 -29.35 -11.06 6.73
C SER A 79 -30.28 -9.95 7.23
N LEU A 80 -29.92 -8.66 7.06
CA LEU A 80 -30.69 -7.51 7.55
C LEU A 80 -31.40 -6.71 6.43
N SER A 81 -31.38 -7.19 5.19
CA SER A 81 -31.99 -6.51 4.04
C SER A 81 -33.26 -7.17 3.49
N GLU A 82 -33.79 -8.18 4.19
CA GLU A 82 -35.08 -8.81 3.85
C GLU A 82 -36.02 -8.73 5.05
N GLU A 83 -36.59 -7.56 5.32
CA GLU A 83 -37.88 -7.40 6.02
C GLU A 83 -38.16 -5.90 6.15
N ASP A 84 -38.90 -5.32 5.21
CA ASP A 84 -40.28 -4.93 5.44
C ASP A 84 -40.77 -4.09 4.24
N SER A 85 -41.80 -4.62 3.60
CA SER A 85 -42.47 -4.04 2.46
C SER A 85 -43.80 -3.50 2.96
N SER A 86 -43.91 -2.19 3.22
CA SER A 86 -45.20 -1.49 3.17
C SER A 86 -45.05 0.04 3.31
N VAL A 87 -45.42 0.74 2.22
CA VAL A 87 -46.06 2.09 2.16
C VAL A 87 -45.28 3.24 2.85
N ILE A 88 -44.80 4.29 2.17
CA ILE A 88 -45.56 5.52 1.87
C ILE A 88 -44.69 6.49 1.01
N SER A 89 -45.29 6.96 -0.09
CA SER A 89 -45.22 8.28 -0.77
C SER A 89 -43.93 9.12 -0.82
N PHE A 90 -43.51 9.45 -2.06
CA PHE A 90 -42.53 10.47 -2.46
C PHE A 90 -42.94 11.93 -2.09
N PRO A 91 -41.99 12.89 -2.08
CA PRO A 91 -41.68 13.67 -3.30
C PRO A 91 -40.15 13.83 -3.62
N PRO A 92 -39.76 14.05 -4.90
CA PRO A 92 -38.37 14.29 -5.36
C PRO A 92 -38.05 15.81 -5.46
N PRO A 93 -36.89 16.31 -5.95
CA PRO A 93 -35.57 15.73 -6.23
C PRO A 93 -34.44 16.53 -5.53
N VAL A 94 -33.68 15.92 -4.62
CA VAL A 94 -32.37 16.48 -4.26
C VAL A 94 -31.37 15.74 -5.13
N ASP A 95 -30.73 16.50 -6.02
CA ASP A 95 -29.66 16.04 -6.90
C ASP A 95 -28.80 15.03 -6.16
N GLN A 96 -28.94 13.78 -6.59
CA GLN A 96 -28.06 12.70 -6.21
C GLN A 96 -26.71 13.07 -6.81
N VAL A 97 -25.92 13.85 -6.08
CA VAL A 97 -24.47 13.84 -6.25
C VAL A 97 -24.12 12.36 -6.28
N PRO A 98 -23.59 11.84 -7.41
CA PRO A 98 -23.19 10.45 -7.46
C PRO A 98 -22.15 10.28 -6.36
N ARG A 99 -22.55 9.74 -5.21
CA ARG A 99 -21.61 9.23 -4.20
C ARG A 99 -21.09 7.91 -4.73
N ASP A 100 -20.58 7.92 -5.95
CA ASP A 100 -19.69 6.88 -6.40
C ASP A 100 -18.40 7.14 -5.63
N THR A 101 -17.94 6.11 -4.94
CA THR A 101 -16.79 6.18 -4.04
C THR A 101 -15.55 6.31 -4.92
N GLU A 102 -15.31 7.53 -5.41
CA GLU A 102 -14.20 7.91 -6.28
C GLU A 102 -12.90 7.74 -5.50
N LYS A 103 -12.39 6.52 -5.52
CA LYS A 103 -11.09 6.16 -4.98
C LYS A 103 -10.03 6.81 -5.88
N TRP A 104 -9.31 7.77 -5.31
CA TRP A 104 -8.20 8.45 -5.95
C TRP A 104 -6.90 7.69 -5.70
N PHE A 105 -6.00 7.82 -6.67
CA PHE A 105 -4.64 7.33 -6.60
C PHE A 105 -3.70 8.48 -6.95
N TYR A 106 -2.50 8.48 -6.39
CA TYR A 106 -1.45 9.43 -6.74
C TYR A 106 -0.11 8.73 -6.96
N LEU A 107 0.77 9.35 -7.74
CA LEU A 107 2.15 8.90 -7.87
C LEU A 107 3.01 9.56 -6.79
N ASN A 108 3.69 8.74 -6.01
CA ASN A 108 4.76 9.23 -5.14
C ASN A 108 6.01 9.58 -5.96
N LYS A 109 7.04 10.12 -5.30
CA LYS A 109 8.33 10.45 -5.92
C LYS A 109 9.02 9.31 -6.63
N GLU A 110 8.84 8.10 -6.10
CA GLU A 110 9.39 6.87 -6.64
C GLU A 110 8.60 6.38 -7.87
N LYS A 111 7.61 7.17 -8.33
CA LYS A 111 6.67 6.84 -9.42
C LYS A 111 5.88 5.56 -9.16
N GLN A 112 5.60 5.28 -7.90
CA GLN A 112 4.75 4.18 -7.49
C GLN A 112 3.33 4.68 -7.27
N ASN A 113 2.36 3.85 -7.65
CA ASN A 113 0.95 4.12 -7.45
C ASN A 113 0.60 3.96 -5.96
N VAL A 114 0.15 5.04 -5.33
CA VAL A 114 -0.30 5.06 -3.94
C VAL A 114 -1.80 5.34 -3.90
N GLY A 115 -2.54 4.52 -3.16
CA GLY A 115 -4.00 4.57 -3.04
C GLY A 115 -4.55 3.18 -2.69
N PRO A 116 -5.88 2.99 -2.66
CA PRO A 116 -6.93 3.98 -2.90
C PRO A 116 -7.11 4.94 -1.71
N MET A 117 -7.26 6.23 -1.98
CA MET A 117 -7.59 7.24 -0.97
C MET A 117 -8.88 7.99 -1.32
N PHE A 118 -9.56 8.53 -0.32
CA PHE A 118 -10.73 9.38 -0.53
C PHE A 118 -10.30 10.77 -1.01
N LEU A 119 -11.21 11.48 -1.68
CA LEU A 119 -10.93 12.83 -2.19
C LEU A 119 -10.55 13.78 -1.05
N GLU A 120 -11.20 13.67 0.10
CA GLU A 120 -10.93 14.50 1.29
C GLU A 120 -9.51 14.28 1.81
N ASP A 121 -9.08 13.02 1.89
CA ASP A 121 -7.72 12.64 2.29
C ASP A 121 -6.69 13.13 1.26
N LEU A 122 -7.02 13.08 -0.03
CA LEU A 122 -6.16 13.56 -1.12
C LEU A 122 -5.97 15.06 -1.00
N LEU A 123 -7.05 15.81 -0.76
CA LEU A 123 -7.00 17.25 -0.56
C LEU A 123 -6.16 17.62 0.66
N LEU A 124 -6.33 16.89 1.78
CA LEU A 124 -5.54 17.10 2.98
C LEU A 124 -4.05 16.84 2.71
N PHE A 125 -3.74 15.75 2.01
CA PHE A 125 -2.38 15.41 1.58
C PHE A 125 -1.76 16.47 0.67
N LEU A 126 -2.51 17.00 -0.31
CA LEU A 126 -2.03 18.04 -1.21
C LEU A 126 -1.87 19.40 -0.52
N LYS A 127 -2.67 19.69 0.50
CA LYS A 127 -2.55 20.91 1.32
C LYS A 127 -1.36 20.88 2.27
N ASP A 128 -0.89 19.70 2.67
CA ASP A 128 0.21 19.51 3.61
C ASP A 128 1.56 19.92 3.00
N LYS A 129 1.79 21.23 2.95
CA LYS A 129 3.01 21.85 2.42
C LYS A 129 4.25 21.48 3.21
N GLU A 130 4.15 21.15 4.49
CA GLU A 130 5.31 20.79 5.32
C GLU A 130 5.85 19.42 4.91
N LYS A 131 4.96 18.44 4.71
CA LYS A 131 5.34 17.13 4.20
C LYS A 131 5.97 17.23 2.82
N HIS A 132 5.38 18.02 1.92
CA HIS A 132 5.89 18.24 0.55
C HIS A 132 7.18 19.07 0.48
N ALA A 133 7.39 20.02 1.40
CA ALA A 133 8.62 20.83 1.49
C ALA A 133 9.81 20.02 1.97
N THR A 134 9.62 19.17 2.98
CA THR A 134 10.64 18.20 3.44
C THR A 134 11.05 17.25 2.30
N GLU A 135 10.13 17.08 1.37
CA GLU A 135 10.21 16.17 0.25
C GLU A 135 10.68 16.83 -1.07
N ASN A 136 10.89 18.15 -1.13
CA ASN A 136 11.23 18.88 -2.36
C ASN A 136 10.33 18.49 -3.56
N THR A 137 9.05 18.24 -3.30
CA THR A 137 8.05 17.89 -4.32
C THR A 137 6.94 18.93 -4.27
N ASN A 138 6.61 19.53 -5.40
CA ASN A 138 5.51 20.49 -5.45
C ASN A 138 4.17 19.72 -5.49
N PRO A 139 3.22 19.96 -4.56
CA PRO A 139 1.92 19.31 -4.59
C PRO A 139 1.16 19.49 -5.91
N GLU A 140 1.39 20.59 -6.63
CA GLU A 140 0.75 20.87 -7.93
C GLU A 140 1.24 19.98 -9.08
N ASP A 141 2.46 19.43 -8.96
CA ASP A 141 3.08 18.57 -9.96
C ASP A 141 2.86 17.08 -9.69
N ILE A 142 2.18 16.74 -8.60
CA ILE A 142 1.79 15.37 -8.29
C ILE A 142 0.82 14.86 -9.34
N TRP A 143 1.04 13.64 -9.80
CA TRP A 143 0.13 12.96 -10.72
C TRP A 143 -0.92 12.23 -9.92
N VAL A 144 -2.17 12.43 -10.29
CA VAL A 144 -3.33 11.78 -9.69
C VAL A 144 -4.14 11.08 -10.76
N TRP A 145 -4.91 10.09 -10.36
CA TRP A 145 -5.80 9.35 -11.23
C TRP A 145 -7.02 8.88 -10.44
N LYS A 146 -8.20 9.01 -11.05
CA LYS A 146 -9.43 8.40 -10.56
C LYS A 146 -10.02 7.44 -11.58
N LYS A 147 -10.79 6.48 -11.07
CA LYS A 147 -11.55 5.55 -11.91
C LYS A 147 -12.48 6.36 -12.84
N GLY A 148 -12.25 6.25 -14.14
CA GLY A 148 -12.95 7.03 -15.17
C GLY A 148 -12.05 8.02 -15.93
N MET A 149 -10.81 8.27 -15.47
CA MET A 149 -9.82 9.01 -16.24
C MET A 149 -9.08 8.12 -17.24
N GLU A 150 -8.86 8.61 -18.46
CA GLU A 150 -8.12 7.89 -19.51
C GLU A 150 -6.63 7.72 -19.16
N ASN A 151 -6.02 8.74 -18.55
CA ASN A 151 -4.60 8.77 -18.21
C ASN A 151 -4.35 9.45 -16.87
N TRP A 152 -3.17 9.20 -16.28
CA TRP A 152 -2.68 9.96 -15.13
C TRP A 152 -2.57 11.44 -15.48
N GLU A 153 -3.03 12.31 -14.60
CA GLU A 153 -3.04 13.74 -14.84
C GLU A 153 -2.50 14.50 -13.62
N ARG A 154 -1.85 15.64 -13.86
CA ARG A 154 -1.29 16.44 -12.75
C ARG A 154 -2.39 17.19 -12.02
N VAL A 155 -2.22 17.36 -10.71
CA VAL A 155 -3.13 18.13 -9.85
C VAL A 155 -3.47 19.49 -10.47
N LYS A 156 -2.47 20.23 -10.96
CA LYS A 156 -2.69 21.55 -11.58
C LYS A 156 -3.58 21.54 -12.82
N ASN A 157 -3.64 20.43 -13.56
CA ASN A 157 -4.44 20.33 -14.78
C ASN A 157 -5.89 19.93 -14.50
N ILE A 158 -6.21 19.49 -13.27
CA ILE A 158 -7.55 19.04 -12.91
C ILE A 158 -8.30 20.19 -12.21
N PRO A 159 -9.24 20.86 -12.89
CA PRO A 159 -9.95 22.01 -12.33
C PRO A 159 -10.79 21.65 -11.10
N GLU A 160 -11.37 20.44 -11.06
CA GLU A 160 -12.13 19.90 -9.92
C GLU A 160 -11.31 19.93 -8.63
N LEU A 161 -10.05 19.51 -8.71
CA LEU A 161 -9.15 19.40 -7.56
C LEU A 161 -8.66 20.78 -7.13
N ASN A 162 -8.39 21.67 -8.08
CA ASN A 162 -8.00 23.05 -7.81
C ASN A 162 -9.12 23.83 -7.08
N GLU A 163 -10.37 23.64 -7.48
CA GLU A 163 -11.52 24.26 -6.81
C GLU A 163 -11.72 23.66 -5.42
N ALA A 164 -11.64 22.34 -5.29
CA ALA A 164 -11.76 21.67 -4.00
C ALA A 164 -10.66 22.10 -3.01
N LEU A 165 -9.41 22.27 -3.46
CA LEU A 165 -8.32 22.82 -2.64
C LEU A 165 -8.57 24.25 -2.15
N LYS A 166 -9.27 25.09 -2.94
CA LYS A 166 -9.66 26.44 -2.52
C LYS A 166 -10.80 26.43 -1.51
N THR A 167 -11.75 25.50 -1.64
CA THR A 167 -12.90 25.39 -0.72
C THR A 167 -12.51 24.86 0.65
N LEU A 168 -11.44 24.07 0.75
CA LEU A 168 -10.92 23.50 2.00
C LEU A 168 -10.19 24.53 2.90
N LYS A 169 -10.60 25.81 2.86
CA LYS A 169 -9.95 26.94 3.53
C LYS A 169 -10.10 26.88 5.05
#